data_AF-A0A6G2K0Y7-F1
#
_entry.id   AF-A0A6G2K0Y7-F1
#
_cell.length_a   1.000
_cell.length_b   1.000
_cell.length_c   1.000
_cell.angle_alpha   90.00
_cell.angle_beta   90.00
_cell.angle_gamma   90.00
#
_symmetry.space_group_name_H-M   'P 1'
#
loop_
_entity.id
_entity.type
_entity.pdbx_description
1 polymer ?
#
loop_
_entity_poly.entity_id
_entity_poly.type
_entity_poly.pdbx_seq_one_letter_code
_entity_poly.pdbx_strand_id
1 'polypeptide(L)'
;MEIPQVDLSALLGPTESIIIGAPVVVIWLLSGIVSAVVATNKGRSGCGWFLLGFLLGPMGLILSLAVSRNQAVLEQRMVQRGEMQYCPYCAEPIRAEAIKCRYCGEGFGGDQSSSQSLYMR
;
A
#
# COMPACT_ATOMS: atom_id res chain seq x y z
N MET A 1 -37.17 -36.58 -45.55
CA MET A 1 -36.55 -37.31 -44.43
C MET A 1 -35.50 -36.38 -43.87
N GLU A 2 -35.97 -35.33 -43.20
CA GLU A 2 -35.13 -34.31 -42.61
C GLU A 2 -34.78 -34.72 -41.19
N ILE A 3 -33.48 -34.78 -40.93
CA ILE A 3 -32.92 -34.95 -39.59
C ILE A 3 -33.15 -33.63 -38.84
N PRO A 4 -33.80 -33.63 -37.67
CA PRO A 4 -33.91 -32.41 -36.87
C PRO A 4 -32.51 -31.99 -36.41
N GLN A 5 -32.15 -30.74 -36.70
CA GLN A 5 -30.96 -30.08 -36.19
C GLN A 5 -31.12 -29.97 -34.67
N VAL A 6 -30.47 -30.85 -33.91
CA VAL A 6 -30.45 -30.75 -32.45
C VAL A 6 -29.43 -29.68 -32.10
N ASP A 7 -29.90 -28.47 -31.79
CA ASP A 7 -29.07 -27.33 -31.40
C ASP A 7 -28.34 -27.63 -30.07
N LEU A 8 -27.13 -28.17 -30.18
CA LEU A 8 -26.22 -28.48 -29.08
C LEU A 8 -25.87 -27.23 -28.23
N SER A 9 -25.99 -26.03 -28.82
CA SER A 9 -25.80 -24.73 -28.15
C SER A 9 -26.95 -24.31 -27.23
N ALA A 10 -28.11 -24.97 -27.28
CA ALA A 10 -29.23 -24.72 -26.37
C ALA A 10 -29.25 -25.69 -25.16
N LEU A 11 -28.53 -26.82 -25.24
CA LEU A 11 -28.47 -27.85 -24.20
C LEU A 11 -27.27 -27.65 -23.24
N LEU A 12 -26.19 -27.01 -23.69
CA LEU A 12 -25.13 -26.46 -22.83
C LEU A 12 -25.52 -25.04 -22.45
N GLY A 13 -26.31 -24.92 -21.38
CA GLY A 13 -26.98 -23.69 -20.98
C GLY A 13 -26.07 -22.51 -20.57
N PRO A 14 -26.68 -21.43 -20.03
CA PRO A 14 -25.98 -20.27 -19.44
C PRO A 14 -25.02 -20.63 -18.29
N THR A 15 -24.90 -21.90 -17.92
CA THR A 15 -23.95 -22.42 -16.95
C THR A 15 -22.51 -22.36 -17.43
N GLU A 16 -22.22 -22.51 -18.73
CA GLU A 16 -20.83 -22.47 -19.22
C GLU A 16 -20.21 -21.06 -19.14
N SER A 17 -21.02 -20.02 -19.38
CA SER A 17 -20.60 -18.62 -19.23
C SER A 17 -20.44 -18.20 -17.76
N ILE A 18 -21.22 -18.78 -16.84
CA ILE A 18 -21.08 -18.54 -15.39
C ILE A 18 -19.85 -19.26 -14.83
N ILE A 19 -19.57 -20.50 -15.25
CA ILE A 19 -18.43 -21.30 -14.77
C ILE A 19 -17.09 -20.70 -15.22
N ILE A 20 -17.03 -20.13 -16.44
CA ILE A 20 -15.80 -19.51 -16.96
C ILE A 20 -15.70 -18.03 -16.54
N GLY A 21 -16.82 -17.31 -16.43
CA GLY A 21 -16.84 -15.91 -16.05
C GLY A 21 -16.50 -15.66 -14.57
N ALA A 22 -16.99 -16.51 -13.66
CA ALA A 22 -16.74 -16.38 -12.23
C ALA A 22 -15.24 -16.36 -11.84
N PRO A 23 -14.39 -17.30 -12.29
CA PRO A 23 -12.97 -17.27 -11.95
C PRO A 23 -12.23 -16.07 -12.56
N VAL A 24 -12.63 -15.60 -13.75
CA VAL A 24 -12.03 -14.42 -14.38
C VAL A 24 -12.31 -13.15 -13.56
N VAL A 25 -13.55 -12.98 -13.09
CA VAL A 25 -13.92 -11.87 -12.22
C VAL A 25 -13.18 -11.95 -10.88
N VAL A 26 -13.04 -13.14 -10.30
CA VAL A 26 -12.26 -13.34 -9.06
C VAL A 26 -10.80 -12.97 -9.27
N ILE A 27 -10.18 -13.41 -10.37
CA ILE A 27 -8.78 -13.07 -10.70
C ILE A 27 -8.60 -11.55 -10.86
N TRP A 28 -9.53 -10.88 -11.56
CA TRP A 28 -9.52 -9.42 -11.70
C TRP A 28 -9.70 -8.69 -10.35
N LEU A 29 -10.59 -9.19 -9.50
CA LEU A 29 -10.81 -8.63 -8.17
C LEU A 29 -9.56 -8.78 -7.31
N LEU A 30 -8.96 -9.97 -7.28
CA LEU A 30 -7.74 -10.26 -6.53
C LEU A 30 -6.56 -9.42 -7.04
N SER A 31 -6.38 -9.29 -8.37
CA SER A 31 -5.31 -8.45 -8.92
C SER A 31 -5.48 -6.97 -8.54
N GLY A 32 -6.73 -6.49 -8.49
CA GLY A 32 -7.05 -5.15 -7.99
C GLY A 32 -6.67 -4.97 -6.52
N ILE A 33 -7.07 -5.91 -5.64
CA ILE A 33 -6.75 -5.86 -4.21
C ILE A 33 -5.23 -5.86 -3.98
N VAL A 34 -4.50 -6.76 -4.64
CA VAL A 34 -3.03 -6.84 -4.50
C VAL A 34 -2.38 -5.53 -4.95
N SER A 35 -2.80 -4.96 -6.09
CA SER A 35 -2.31 -3.67 -6.58
C SER A 35 -2.56 -2.54 -5.58
N ALA A 36 -3.74 -2.53 -4.94
CA ALA A 36 -4.12 -1.54 -3.93
C ALA A 36 -3.25 -1.63 -2.67
N VAL A 37 -3.00 -2.86 -2.18
CA VAL A 37 -2.17 -3.10 -0.99
C VAL A 37 -0.72 -2.70 -1.27
N VAL A 38 -0.17 -3.12 -2.42
CA VAL A 38 1.18 -2.74 -2.85
C VAL A 38 1.32 -1.22 -2.94
N ALA A 39 0.38 -0.53 -3.57
CA ALA A 39 0.41 0.93 -3.67
C ALA A 39 0.29 1.64 -2.33
N THR A 40 -0.55 1.14 -1.42
CA THR A 40 -0.72 1.70 -0.07
C THR A 40 0.57 1.59 0.74
N ASN A 41 1.24 0.44 0.65
CA ASN A 41 2.54 0.20 1.28
C ASN A 41 3.66 1.06 0.67
N LYS A 42 3.56 1.41 -0.62
CA LYS A 42 4.49 2.34 -1.29
C LYS A 42 4.20 3.83 -1.01
N GLY A 43 3.25 4.13 -0.12
CA GLY A 43 2.92 5.50 0.28
C GLY A 43 1.97 6.23 -0.68
N ARG A 44 1.26 5.51 -1.56
CA ARG A 44 0.29 6.10 -2.51
C ARG A 44 -1.16 5.76 -2.12
N SER A 45 -2.15 6.33 -2.81
CA SER A 45 -3.57 6.14 -2.50
C SER A 45 -4.07 4.76 -2.92
N GLY A 46 -4.37 3.88 -1.95
CA GLY A 46 -4.82 2.51 -2.22
C GLY A 46 -6.06 2.41 -3.11
N CYS A 47 -7.07 3.28 -2.91
CA CYS A 47 -8.32 3.24 -3.67
C CYS A 47 -8.13 3.55 -5.16
N GLY A 48 -7.29 4.53 -5.51
CA GLY A 48 -7.00 4.86 -6.90
C GLY A 48 -6.29 3.70 -7.63
N TRP A 49 -5.36 3.03 -6.93
CA TRP A 49 -4.64 1.88 -7.47
C TRP A 49 -5.48 0.59 -7.51
N PHE A 50 -6.48 0.45 -6.63
CA PHE A 50 -7.48 -0.61 -6.70
C PHE A 50 -8.30 -0.49 -7.98
N LEU A 51 -8.86 0.69 -8.26
CA LEU A 51 -9.63 0.97 -9.46
C LEU A 51 -8.80 0.75 -10.73
N LEU A 52 -7.53 1.21 -10.72
CA LEU A 52 -6.61 0.97 -11.83
C LEU A 52 -6.32 -0.53 -12.02
N GLY A 53 -6.07 -1.26 -10.93
CA GLY A 53 -5.79 -2.70 -10.97
C GLY A 53 -6.99 -3.56 -11.35
N PHE A 54 -8.21 -3.13 -11.00
CA PHE A 54 -9.44 -3.79 -11.42
C PHE A 54 -9.77 -3.49 -12.88
N LEU A 55 -9.58 -2.25 -13.35
CA LEU A 55 -9.90 -1.85 -14.72
C LEU A 55 -8.87 -2.35 -15.75
N LEU A 56 -7.59 -2.40 -15.39
CA LEU A 56 -6.52 -2.95 -16.24
C LEU A 56 -6.25 -4.44 -15.98
N GLY A 57 -6.89 -5.04 -14.96
CA GLY A 57 -6.69 -6.43 -14.55
C GLY A 57 -5.22 -6.75 -14.20
N PRO A 58 -4.67 -7.87 -14.67
CA PRO A 58 -3.29 -8.28 -14.34
C PRO A 58 -2.22 -7.30 -14.84
N MET A 59 -2.50 -6.52 -15.89
CA MET A 59 -1.58 -5.47 -16.37
C MET A 59 -1.45 -4.33 -15.34
N GLY A 60 -2.53 -4.02 -14.62
CA GLY A 60 -2.49 -3.04 -13.53
C GLY A 60 -1.56 -3.48 -12.39
N LEU A 61 -1.49 -4.78 -12.12
CA LEU A 61 -0.57 -5.34 -11.13
C LEU A 61 0.89 -5.16 -11.54
N ILE A 62 1.23 -5.46 -12.80
CA ILE A 62 2.58 -5.27 -13.34
C ILE A 62 3.00 -3.80 -13.23
N LEU A 63 2.09 -2.87 -13.57
CA LEU A 63 2.34 -1.44 -13.45
C LEU A 63 2.55 -0.98 -11.99
N SER A 64 1.79 -1.57 -11.04
CA SER A 64 1.95 -1.29 -9.60
C SER A 64 3.29 -1.79 -9.02
N LEU A 65 3.87 -2.82 -9.62
CA LEU A 65 5.19 -3.32 -9.22
C LEU A 65 6.31 -2.46 -9.80
N ALA A 66 6.18 -2.04 -11.06
CA ALA A 66 7.15 -1.18 -11.75
C ALA A 66 7.26 0.22 -11.14
N VAL A 67 6.17 0.78 -10.59
CA VAL A 67 6.23 2.11 -9.97
C VAL A 67 7.11 2.11 -8.71
N SER A 68 7.99 3.11 -8.59
CA SER A 68 8.87 3.26 -7.44
C SER A 68 8.12 3.67 -6.16
N ARG A 69 8.73 3.40 -5.00
CA ARG A 69 8.23 3.86 -3.69
C ARG A 69 8.28 5.39 -3.63
N ASN A 70 7.19 6.03 -3.20
CA ASN A 70 7.17 7.48 -3.06
C ASN A 70 7.79 7.88 -1.71
N GLN A 71 9.13 7.92 -1.66
CA GLN A 71 9.90 8.14 -0.43
C GLN A 71 9.50 9.44 0.29
N ALA A 72 9.25 10.52 -0.44
CA ALA A 72 8.83 11.80 0.13
C ALA A 72 7.54 11.68 0.97
N VAL A 73 6.55 10.89 0.52
CA VAL A 73 5.29 10.71 1.25
C VAL A 73 5.49 9.79 2.47
N LEU A 74 6.38 8.79 2.37
CA LEU A 74 6.73 7.95 3.52
C LEU A 74 7.44 8.74 4.61
N GLU A 75 8.42 9.58 4.24
CA GLU A 75 9.13 10.46 5.17
C GLU A 75 8.17 11.44 5.84
N GLN A 76 7.30 12.09 5.06
CA GLN A 76 6.26 12.97 5.62
C GLN A 76 5.32 12.24 6.58
N ARG A 77 4.95 10.99 6.30
CA ARG A 77 4.13 10.18 7.22
C ARG A 77 4.87 9.84 8.51
N MET A 78 6.17 9.54 8.44
CA MET A 78 6.99 9.29 9.64
C MET A 78 7.11 10.56 10.50
N VAL A 79 7.21 11.73 9.86
CA VAL A 79 7.21 13.02 10.57
C VAL A 79 5.83 13.32 11.19
N GLN A 80 4.74 13.14 10.45
CA GLN A 80 3.38 13.36 10.96
C GLN A 80 2.99 12.38 12.08
N ARG A 81 3.48 11.14 12.02
CA ARG A 81 3.31 10.15 13.10
C ARG A 81 4.15 10.46 14.33
N GLY A 82 5.05 11.44 14.25
CA GLY A 82 5.98 11.74 15.34
C GLY A 82 6.98 10.60 15.57
N GLU A 83 7.34 9.85 14.53
CA GLU A 83 8.47 8.90 14.60
C GLU A 83 9.80 9.62 14.31
N MET A 84 9.74 10.64 13.44
CA MET A 84 10.88 11.44 13.01
C MET A 84 10.56 12.93 13.16
N GLN A 85 11.58 13.75 13.41
CA GLN A 85 11.48 15.22 13.42
C GLN A 85 12.74 15.82 12.80
N TYR A 86 12.70 17.09 12.41
CA TYR A 86 13.89 17.81 11.94
C TYR A 86 14.51 18.59 13.09
N CYS A 87 15.84 18.52 13.23
CA CYS A 87 16.56 19.31 14.23
C CYS A 87 16.44 20.82 13.92
N PRO A 88 16.07 21.69 14.88
CA PRO A 88 15.92 23.13 14.64
C PRO A 88 17.23 23.86 14.32
N TYR A 89 18.38 23.27 14.67
CA TYR A 89 19.70 23.90 14.48
C TYR A 89 20.37 23.51 13.17
N CYS A 90 20.28 22.23 12.78
CA CYS A 90 20.99 21.70 11.62
C CYS A 90 20.07 21.14 10.53
N ALA A 91 18.75 21.15 10.72
CA ALA A 91 17.73 20.67 9.76
C ALA A 91 17.87 19.20 9.30
N GLU A 92 18.64 18.39 10.03
CA GLU A 92 18.81 16.96 9.74
C GLU A 92 17.65 16.15 10.34
N PRO A 93 17.11 15.12 9.65
CA PRO A 93 16.08 14.25 10.21
C PRO A 93 16.64 13.36 11.33
N ILE A 94 15.97 13.39 12.47
CA ILE A 94 16.32 12.70 13.72
C ILE A 94 15.07 12.03 14.27
N ARG A 95 15.21 11.11 15.23
CA ARG A 95 14.04 10.51 15.88
C ARG A 95 13.28 11.56 16.70
N ALA A 96 11.96 11.46 16.75
CA ALA A 96 11.14 12.37 17.54
C ALA A 96 11.45 12.31 19.05
N GLU A 97 11.90 11.15 19.54
CA GLU A 97 12.34 10.94 20.92
C GLU A 97 13.74 11.53 21.24
N ALA A 98 14.45 12.09 20.25
CA ALA A 98 15.81 12.56 20.44
C ALA A 98 15.85 13.88 21.24
N ILE A 99 16.45 13.83 22.44
CA ILE A 99 16.72 15.00 23.29
C ILE A 99 17.97 15.76 22.79
N LYS A 100 18.91 15.04 22.16
CA LYS A 100 20.17 15.57 21.65
C LYS A 100 20.41 15.12 20.21
N CYS A 101 20.87 16.05 19.36
CA CYS A 101 21.12 15.75 17.95
C CYS A 101 22.35 14.86 17.81
N ARG A 102 22.25 13.78 17.03
CA ARG A 102 23.40 12.93 16.63
C ARG A 102 24.40 13.68 15.75
N TYR A 103 23.95 14.66 14.99
CA TYR A 103 24.72 15.30 13.92
C TYR A 103 25.43 16.57 14.38
N CYS A 104 24.70 17.55 14.92
CA CYS A 104 25.29 18.78 15.44
C CYS A 104 25.65 18.73 16.93
N GLY A 105 25.13 17.74 17.67
CA GLY A 105 25.36 17.62 19.11
C GLY A 105 24.58 18.61 19.97
N GLU A 106 23.78 19.51 19.39
CA GLU A 106 22.92 20.42 20.15
C GLU A 106 21.72 19.70 20.77
N GLY A 107 21.35 20.12 21.98
CA GLY A 107 20.18 19.62 22.69
C GLY A 107 18.96 20.52 22.42
N PHE A 108 17.85 19.90 22.02
CA PHE A 108 16.55 20.57 21.79
C PHE A 108 15.47 19.69 22.43
N GLY A 109 15.54 19.52 23.74
CA GLY A 109 14.53 18.81 24.52
C GLY A 109 14.07 19.71 25.65
N GLY A 110 12.82 20.19 25.56
CA GLY A 110 12.14 20.76 26.72
C GLY A 110 11.94 19.68 27.77
N ASP A 111 12.57 19.88 28.92
CA ASP A 111 12.32 19.36 30.26
C ASP A 111 11.49 18.05 30.39
N GLN A 112 12.16 16.92 30.65
CA GLN A 112 11.59 15.82 31.45
C GLN A 112 12.63 15.22 32.39
N SER A 113 12.86 15.93 33.48
CA SER A 113 13.73 15.62 34.62
C SER A 113 13.10 14.65 35.64
N SER A 114 12.44 13.56 35.22
CA SER A 114 11.70 12.71 36.21
C SER A 114 11.68 11.19 36.01
N SER A 115 12.48 10.59 35.12
CA SER A 115 12.49 9.11 34.96
C SER A 115 13.87 8.44 35.02
N GLN A 116 14.95 9.19 35.25
CA GLN A 116 16.32 8.63 35.21
C GLN A 116 16.87 8.13 36.56
N SER A 117 16.10 8.27 37.65
CA SER A 117 16.54 7.90 39.01
C SER A 117 16.19 6.46 39.43
N LEU A 118 15.35 5.73 38.68
CA LEU A 118 14.76 4.47 39.17
C LEU A 118 15.41 3.19 38.59
N TYR A 119 16.47 3.32 37.79
CA TYR A 119 17.21 2.18 37.24
C TYR A 119 18.70 2.12 37.64
N MET A 120 19.17 3.02 38.53
CA MET A 120 20.54 2.99 39.10
C MET A 120 20.58 2.56 40.57
N ARG A 121 19.65 1.70 41.01
CA ARG A 121 19.76 1.00 42.30
C ARG A 121 19.65 -0.49 42.14
#